data_AF-A0A512NQ14-F1
#
_entry.id   AF-A0A512NQ14-F1
#
_cell.length_a   1.000
_cell.length_b   1.000
_cell.length_c   1.000
_cell.angle_alpha   90.00
_cell.angle_beta   90.00
_cell.angle_gamma   90.00
#
_symmetry.space_group_name_H-M   'P 1'
#
loop_
_entity.id
_entity.type
_entity.pdbx_description
1 polymer ?
#
loop_
_entity_poly.entity_id
_entity_poly.type
_entity_poly.pdbx_seq_one_letter_code
_entity_poly.pdbx_strand_id
1 'polypeptide(L)'
;MTDVQMQAQQARYDEHMKLHGDRCVTWKMLMGMIEQTMAALAKPLIAHEEQLDALAKEVAELRAAQTKTLADSFRGTWIAGTVFARGSLVTHDGSLFLAMVDGSEKPGTSSEWKLVTKRGRDGKDAR
;
A
#
# COMPACT_ATOMS: atom_id res chain seq x y z
N MET A 1 -20.65 12.99 -36.59
CA MET A 1 -20.20 13.62 -37.85
C MET A 1 -21.00 12.98 -38.96
N THR A 2 -21.76 13.73 -39.75
CA THR A 2 -22.70 13.14 -40.74
C THR A 2 -21.93 12.55 -41.93
N ASP A 3 -22.44 11.48 -42.54
CA ASP A 3 -21.76 10.78 -43.66
C ASP A 3 -21.42 11.71 -44.83
N VAL A 4 -22.24 12.73 -45.05
CA VAL A 4 -22.03 13.77 -46.06
C VAL A 4 -20.80 14.62 -45.77
N GLN A 5 -20.52 14.92 -44.50
CA GLN A 5 -19.32 15.68 -44.11
C GLN A 5 -18.06 14.85 -44.29
N MET A 6 -18.14 13.53 -44.05
CA MET A 6 -17.04 12.60 -44.30
C MET A 6 -16.72 12.48 -45.80
N GLN A 7 -17.74 12.35 -46.64
CA GLN A 7 -17.57 12.25 -48.10
C GLN A 7 -17.00 13.54 -48.71
N ALA A 8 -17.45 14.71 -48.27
CA ALA A 8 -16.92 15.99 -48.73
C ALA A 8 -15.45 16.22 -48.30
N GLN A 9 -15.09 15.73 -47.11
CA GLN A 9 -13.71 15.80 -46.63
C GLN A 9 -12.79 14.83 -47.39
N GLN A 10 -13.28 13.65 -47.74
CA GLN A 10 -12.55 12.68 -48.56
C GLN A 10 -12.32 13.19 -49.98
N ALA A 11 -13.31 13.81 -50.62
CA ALA A 11 -13.17 14.36 -51.97
C ALA A 11 -12.13 15.50 -52.04
N ARG A 12 -12.10 16.37 -51.02
CA ARG A 12 -11.09 17.44 -50.88
C ARG A 12 -9.69 16.87 -50.67
N TYR A 13 -9.58 15.78 -49.92
CA TYR A 13 -8.32 15.08 -49.70
C TYR A 13 -7.78 14.49 -51.02
N ASP A 14 -8.63 13.84 -51.80
CA ASP A 14 -8.24 13.21 -53.07
C ASP A 14 -7.83 14.23 -54.15
N GLU A 15 -8.47 15.41 -54.19
CA GLU A 15 -8.09 16.51 -55.09
C GLU A 15 -6.73 17.12 -54.71
N HIS A 16 -6.48 17.32 -53.41
CA HIS A 16 -5.20 17.81 -52.90
C HIS A 16 -4.04 16.83 -53.15
N MET A 17 -4.30 15.51 -53.09
CA MET A 17 -3.34 14.46 -53.41
C MET A 17 -2.88 14.48 -54.87
N LYS A 18 -3.76 14.86 -55.80
CA LYS A 18 -3.43 14.98 -57.24
C LYS A 18 -2.52 16.17 -57.55
N LEU A 19 -2.62 17.25 -56.78
CA LEU A 19 -1.89 18.51 -57.04
C LEU A 19 -0.46 18.52 -56.50
N HIS A 20 -0.25 17.93 -55.32
CA HIS A 20 1.03 18.08 -54.60
C HIS A 20 1.93 16.84 -54.66
N GLY A 21 1.40 15.68 -55.07
CA GLY A 21 2.12 14.41 -55.04
C GLY A 21 2.66 14.07 -53.65
N ASP A 22 3.67 13.21 -53.57
CA ASP A 22 4.23 12.66 -52.33
C ASP A 22 5.09 13.66 -51.50
N ARG A 23 4.95 14.97 -51.74
CA ARG A 23 5.81 16.03 -51.19
C ARG A 23 5.25 16.75 -49.96
N CYS A 24 4.02 16.44 -49.56
CA CYS A 24 3.42 16.98 -48.34
C CYS A 24 3.17 15.82 -47.37
N VAL A 25 3.46 16.02 -46.08
CA VAL A 25 2.94 15.13 -45.04
C VAL A 25 1.42 15.15 -45.19
N THR A 26 0.88 14.09 -45.78
CA THR A 26 -0.56 13.99 -46.01
C THR A 26 -1.25 14.00 -44.66
N TRP A 27 -2.47 14.55 -44.57
CA TRP A 27 -3.26 14.53 -43.34
C TRP A 27 -3.32 13.11 -42.74
N LYS A 28 -3.33 12.06 -43.58
CA LYS A 28 -3.27 10.66 -43.18
C LYS A 28 -1.95 10.28 -42.48
N MET A 29 -0.81 10.76 -42.97
CA MET A 29 0.49 10.56 -42.30
C MET A 29 0.57 11.32 -40.98
N LEU A 30 0.08 12.57 -40.95
CA LEU A 30 0.03 13.37 -39.71
C LEU A 30 -0.86 12.70 -38.66
N MET A 31 -2.06 12.27 -39.03
CA MET A 31 -2.98 11.55 -38.14
C MET A 31 -2.39 10.21 -37.68
N GLY A 32 -1.72 9.47 -38.57
CA GLY A 32 -1.02 8.24 -38.20
C GLY A 32 0.13 8.48 -37.21
N MET A 33 0.89 9.57 -37.37
CA MET A 33 1.91 9.99 -36.41
C MET A 33 1.29 10.40 -35.06
N ILE A 34 0.16 11.12 -35.08
CA ILE A 34 -0.59 11.49 -33.86
C ILE A 34 -1.12 10.24 -33.16
N GLU A 35 -1.69 9.29 -33.88
CA GLU A 35 -2.18 8.03 -33.31
C GLU A 35 -1.04 7.20 -32.70
N GLN A 36 0.10 7.09 -33.39
CA GLN A 36 1.27 6.38 -32.88
C GLN A 36 1.85 7.04 -31.62
N THR A 37 1.95 8.37 -31.60
CA THR A 37 2.45 9.11 -30.45
C THR A 37 1.46 9.05 -29.27
N MET A 38 0.16 9.17 -29.53
CA MET A 38 -0.88 8.98 -28.50
C MET A 38 -0.86 7.58 -27.90
N ALA A 39 -0.73 6.54 -28.73
CA ALA A 39 -0.63 5.16 -28.25
C ALA A 39 0.65 4.91 -27.44
N ALA A 40 1.77 5.50 -27.86
CA ALA A 40 3.05 5.41 -27.16
C ALA A 40 3.03 6.11 -25.79
N LEU A 41 2.23 7.17 -25.64
CA LEU A 41 2.05 7.89 -24.37
C LEU A 41 0.95 7.29 -23.49
N ALA A 42 -0.12 6.75 -24.08
CA ALA A 42 -1.23 6.14 -23.33
C ALA A 42 -0.79 4.86 -22.59
N LYS A 43 0.07 4.05 -23.22
CA LYS A 43 0.55 2.79 -22.62
C LYS A 43 1.29 2.97 -21.29
N PRO A 44 2.28 3.87 -21.16
CA PRO A 44 2.91 4.11 -19.86
C PRO A 44 1.95 4.78 -18.87
N LEU A 45 1.03 5.64 -19.31
CA LEU A 45 0.04 6.26 -18.43
C LEU A 45 -0.88 5.23 -17.75
N ILE A 46 -1.41 4.27 -18.52
CA ILE A 46 -2.24 3.18 -17.99
C ILE A 46 -1.42 2.29 -17.05
N ALA A 47 -0.19 1.96 -17.42
CA ALA A 47 0.70 1.17 -16.55
C ALA A 47 1.02 1.90 -15.23
N HIS A 48 1.14 3.23 -15.26
CA HIS A 48 1.33 4.03 -14.05
C HIS A 48 0.06 4.10 -13.18
N GLU A 49 -1.13 4.13 -13.77
CA GLU A 49 -2.40 4.07 -13.04
C GLU A 49 -2.53 2.75 -12.25
N GLU A 50 -2.20 1.62 -12.87
CA GLU A 50 -2.16 0.31 -12.18
C GLU A 50 -1.16 0.29 -11.02
N GLN A 51 0.01 0.93 -11.19
CA GLN A 51 1.01 1.07 -10.12
C GLN A 51 0.51 1.94 -8.98
N LEU A 52 -0.20 3.03 -9.28
CA LEU A 52 -0.77 3.92 -8.27
C LEU A 52 -1.84 3.20 -7.44
N ASP A 53 -2.69 2.40 -8.08
CA ASP A 53 -3.73 1.62 -7.38
C ASP A 53 -3.12 0.53 -6.50
N ALA A 54 -2.12 -0.20 -7.01
CA ALA A 54 -1.41 -1.20 -6.23
C ALA A 54 -0.73 -0.59 -4.99
N LEU A 55 -0.04 0.54 -5.18
CA LEU A 55 0.63 1.24 -4.10
C LEU A 55 -0.36 1.86 -3.09
N ALA A 56 -1.48 2.41 -3.57
CA ALA A 56 -2.52 2.95 -2.70
C ALA A 56 -3.11 1.85 -1.80
N LYS A 57 -3.30 0.64 -2.33
CA LYS A 57 -3.74 -0.52 -1.56
C LYS A 57 -2.71 -0.92 -0.50
N GLU A 58 -1.43 -1.02 -0.87
CA GLU A 58 -0.35 -1.35 0.08
C GLU A 58 -0.27 -0.31 1.20
N VAL A 59 -0.36 0.98 0.89
CA VAL A 59 -0.37 2.06 1.89
C VAL A 59 -1.58 1.95 2.82
N ALA A 60 -2.76 1.60 2.31
CA ALA A 60 -3.95 1.40 3.14
C ALA A 60 -3.77 0.23 4.12
N GLU A 61 -3.21 -0.89 3.66
CA GLU A 61 -2.92 -2.07 4.50
C GLU A 61 -1.87 -1.75 5.57
N LEU A 62 -0.77 -1.07 5.20
CA LEU A 62 0.29 -0.67 6.14
C LEU A 62 -0.23 0.33 7.19
N ARG A 63 -1.04 1.31 6.79
CA ARG A 63 -1.66 2.25 7.73
C ARG A 63 -2.62 1.55 8.69
N ALA A 64 -3.40 0.57 8.21
CA ALA A 64 -4.25 -0.24 9.06
C ALA A 64 -3.42 -1.07 10.07
N ALA A 65 -2.30 -1.65 9.63
CA ALA A 65 -1.38 -2.41 10.49
C ALA A 65 -0.70 -1.52 11.56
N GLN A 66 -0.39 -0.27 11.24
CA GLN A 66 0.26 0.69 12.15
C GLN A 66 -0.62 1.11 13.34
N THR A 67 -1.91 0.76 13.32
CA THR A 67 -2.85 1.17 14.39
C THR A 67 -2.72 0.31 15.65
N LYS A 68 -2.01 -0.83 15.62
CA LYS A 68 -1.81 -1.65 16.83
C LYS A 68 -0.83 -0.98 17.79
N THR A 69 -1.35 -0.56 18.93
CA THR A 69 -0.60 0.05 20.02
C THR A 69 -0.17 -0.99 21.05
N LEU A 70 0.70 -0.60 21.99
CA LEU A 70 1.04 -1.45 23.14
C LEU A 70 -0.18 -1.76 24.01
N ALA A 71 -1.19 -0.88 24.05
CA ALA A 71 -2.41 -1.10 24.80
C ALA A 71 -3.19 -2.31 24.26
N ASP A 72 -3.20 -2.50 22.94
CA ASP A 72 -3.90 -3.62 22.28
C ASP A 72 -3.22 -4.97 22.53
N SER A 73 -1.95 -4.96 22.90
CA SER A 73 -1.17 -6.16 23.26
C SER A 73 -1.24 -6.49 24.75
N PHE A 74 -1.81 -5.62 25.58
CA PHE A 74 -1.96 -5.87 27.02
C PHE A 74 -3.07 -6.89 27.28
N ARG A 75 -2.77 -7.90 28.12
CA ARG A 75 -3.68 -9.00 28.45
C ARG A 75 -4.04 -9.05 29.95
N GLY A 76 -3.63 -8.04 30.72
CA GLY A 76 -3.90 -7.98 32.15
C GLY A 76 -2.93 -8.83 32.97
N THR A 77 -3.43 -9.47 34.03
CA THR A 77 -2.63 -10.32 34.92
C THR A 77 -2.43 -11.70 34.28
N TRP A 78 -1.23 -12.27 34.41
CA TRP A 78 -0.97 -13.64 33.97
C TRP A 78 -1.86 -14.64 34.73
N ILE A 79 -2.43 -15.60 34.00
CA ILE A 79 -3.28 -16.67 34.53
C ILE A 79 -2.67 -18.00 34.13
N ALA A 80 -2.50 -18.90 35.11
CA ALA A 80 -1.96 -20.24 34.87
C ALA A 80 -2.83 -21.03 33.88
N GLY A 81 -2.19 -21.72 32.94
CA GLY A 81 -2.87 -22.53 31.91
C GLY A 81 -3.41 -21.75 30.72
N THR A 82 -3.25 -20.42 30.68
CA THR A 82 -3.61 -19.61 29.50
C THR A 82 -2.40 -19.49 28.57
N VAL A 83 -2.60 -19.79 27.28
CA VAL A 83 -1.57 -19.57 26.24
C VAL A 83 -1.63 -18.13 25.77
N PHE A 84 -0.51 -17.42 25.90
CA PHE A 84 -0.34 -16.06 25.40
C PHE A 84 0.46 -16.09 24.11
N ALA A 85 -0.01 -15.34 23.10
CA ALA A 85 0.71 -15.20 21.84
C ALA A 85 1.93 -14.28 22.00
N ARG A 86 2.96 -14.49 21.18
CA ARG A 86 4.13 -13.62 21.06
C ARG A 86 3.70 -12.15 20.89
N GLY A 87 4.36 -11.28 21.62
CA GLY A 87 4.05 -9.84 21.65
C GLY A 87 3.03 -9.46 22.73
N SER A 88 2.39 -10.43 23.40
CA SER A 88 1.48 -10.14 24.52
C SER A 88 2.22 -9.56 25.72
N LEU A 89 1.57 -8.62 26.40
CA LEU A 89 2.06 -7.99 27.62
C LEU A 89 1.18 -8.44 28.81
N VAL A 90 1.81 -8.94 29.87
CA VAL A 90 1.13 -9.39 31.09
C VAL A 90 1.79 -8.81 32.33
N THR A 91 1.00 -8.64 33.38
CA THR A 91 1.52 -8.34 34.72
C THR A 91 1.62 -9.60 35.56
N HIS A 92 2.73 -9.73 36.27
CA HIS A 92 2.95 -10.79 37.25
C HIS A 92 3.86 -10.26 38.36
N ASP A 93 3.48 -10.46 39.62
CA ASP A 93 4.27 -10.06 40.79
C ASP A 93 4.68 -8.57 40.78
N GLY A 94 3.75 -7.69 40.38
CA GLY A 94 3.96 -6.24 40.27
C GLY A 94 4.90 -5.79 39.14
N SER A 95 5.34 -6.71 38.28
CA SER A 95 6.22 -6.45 37.15
C SER A 95 5.51 -6.69 35.81
N LEU A 96 5.95 -6.01 34.76
CA LEU A 96 5.43 -6.16 33.40
C LEU A 96 6.36 -7.05 32.57
N PHE A 97 5.78 -8.04 31.89
CA PHE A 97 6.49 -9.00 31.06
C PHE A 97 5.94 -9.02 29.62
N LEU A 98 6.83 -9.27 28.67
CA LEU A 98 6.54 -9.45 27.25
C LEU A 98 6.76 -10.91 26.84
N ALA A 99 5.77 -11.53 26.20
CA ALA A 99 5.90 -12.86 25.63
C ALA A 99 6.76 -12.80 24.35
N MET A 100 7.88 -13.52 24.34
CA MET A 100 8.81 -13.61 23.20
C MET A 100 8.43 -14.73 22.22
N VAL A 101 7.64 -15.69 22.68
CA VAL A 101 7.11 -16.84 21.95
C VAL A 101 5.66 -17.07 22.37
N ASP A 102 4.95 -17.91 21.62
CA ASP A 102 3.64 -18.40 22.03
C ASP A 102 3.83 -19.43 23.15
N GLY A 103 3.20 -19.22 24.31
CA GLY A 103 3.44 -20.07 25.47
C GLY A 103 2.54 -19.76 26.66
N SER A 104 2.53 -20.67 27.62
CA SER A 104 1.75 -20.58 28.86
C SER A 104 2.62 -20.61 30.11
N GLU A 105 3.95 -20.66 29.96
CA GLU A 105 4.85 -20.73 31.10
C GLU A 105 4.73 -19.51 32.01
N LYS A 106 5.20 -19.65 33.24
CA LYS A 106 5.11 -18.58 34.24
C LYS A 106 6.15 -17.46 33.96
N PRO A 107 5.74 -16.18 33.97
CA PRO A 107 6.67 -15.06 33.83
C PRO A 107 7.68 -15.00 34.98
N GLY A 108 8.95 -14.79 34.62
CA GLY A 108 10.06 -14.69 35.58
C GLY A 108 10.75 -16.02 35.92
N THR A 109 10.23 -17.16 35.45
CA THR A 109 10.88 -18.48 35.61
C THR A 109 11.36 -19.08 34.29
N SER A 110 10.73 -18.76 33.16
CA SER A 110 11.12 -19.25 31.84
C SER A 110 11.73 -18.16 30.95
N SER A 111 12.43 -18.57 29.90
CA SER A 111 12.98 -17.69 28.86
C SER A 111 11.94 -17.18 27.86
N GLU A 112 10.70 -17.68 27.93
CA GLU A 112 9.58 -17.24 27.09
C GLU A 112 9.18 -15.79 27.37
N TRP A 113 9.51 -15.30 28.57
CA TRP A 113 9.13 -13.96 29.04
C TRP A 113 10.35 -13.05 29.15
N LYS A 114 10.24 -11.86 28.57
CA LYS A 114 11.19 -10.77 28.80
C LYS A 114 10.62 -9.77 29.80
N LEU A 115 11.37 -9.46 30.86
CA LEU A 115 11.01 -8.41 31.80
C LEU A 115 11.09 -7.04 31.12
N VAL A 116 9.99 -6.30 31.10
CA VAL A 116 9.87 -4.94 30.53
C VAL A 116 10.00 -3.88 31.62
N THR A 117 9.31 -4.09 32.73
CA THR A 117 9.34 -3.16 33.87
C THR A 117 9.37 -3.96 35.15
N LYS A 118 10.38 -3.69 35.99
CA LYS A 118 10.51 -4.31 37.30
C LYS A 118 9.63 -3.57 38.31
N ARG A 119 9.00 -4.30 39.23
CA ARG A 119 8.33 -3.69 40.39
C ARG A 119 9.27 -2.72 41.13
N GLY A 120 8.71 -1.63 41.63
CA GLY A 120 9.42 -0.72 42.54
C GLY A 120 9.83 -1.43 43.83
N ARG A 121 10.84 -0.91 44.51
CA ARG A 121 11.03 -1.19 45.94
C ARG A 121 10.01 -0.34 46.71
N ASP A 122 9.41 -0.92 47.74
CA ASP A 122 8.45 -0.23 48.60
C ASP A 122 8.96 1.16 48.96
N GLY A 123 8.10 2.17 48.87
CA GLY A 123 8.41 3.59 49.06
C GLY A 123 8.72 3.93 50.52
N LYS A 124 9.81 3.37 51.05
CA LYS A 124 10.20 3.50 52.45
C LYS A 124 10.60 4.93 52.85
N ASP A 125 10.91 5.77 51.85
CA ASP A 125 11.38 7.14 52.03
C ASP A 125 10.36 8.20 51.56
N ALA A 126 9.12 7.82 51.25
CA ALA A 126 8.05 8.79 50.97
C ALA A 126 7.55 9.39 52.30
N ARG A 127 8.25 10.40 52.82
CA ARG A 127 7.81 11.23 53.95
C ARG A 127 7.62 12.68 53.50
#